data_AF-A0A7S1MB87-F1
#
_entry.id   AF-A0A7S1MB87-F1
#
_cell.length_a   1.000
_cell.length_b   1.000
_cell.length_c   1.000
_cell.angle_alpha   90.00
_cell.angle_beta   90.00
_cell.angle_gamma   90.00
#
_symmetry.space_group_name_H-M   'P 1'
#
loop_
_entity.id
_entity.type
_entity.pdbx_description
1 polymer ?
#
loop_
_entity_poly.entity_id
_entity_poly.type
_entity_poly.pdbx_seq_one_letter_code
_entity_poly.pdbx_strand_id
1 'polypeptide(L)'
;AGPILFLYRNTPCVVIGCNQIPWREANVPALERPHDVDDFQTAAPTLARRNSGGGAVYHDLGNLCLSFITHRKAHDPKANMDWLAAALRRLSGERDLATSSTDRHDLFIDGMKVSG
;
A
#
# COMPACT_ATOMS: atom_id res chain seq x y z
N ALA A 1 -24.45 3.00 9.19
CA ALA A 1 -23.45 3.72 8.38
C ALA A 1 -23.11 2.87 7.16
N GLY A 2 -22.98 3.48 5.98
CA GLY A 2 -22.57 2.79 4.76
C GLY A 2 -21.06 2.46 4.75
N PRO A 3 -20.57 1.73 3.72
CA PRO A 3 -19.15 1.49 3.56
C PRO A 3 -18.38 2.79 3.31
N ILE A 4 -17.13 2.86 3.77
CA ILE A 4 -16.23 4.01 3.61
C ILE A 4 -15.01 3.57 2.80
N LEU A 5 -14.68 4.34 1.76
CA LEU A 5 -13.38 4.27 1.10
C LEU A 5 -12.52 5.43 1.63
N PHE A 6 -11.46 5.10 2.36
CA PHE A 6 -10.51 6.08 2.87
C PHE A 6 -9.26 6.10 2.01
N LEU A 7 -8.95 7.25 1.43
CA LEU A 7 -7.77 7.47 0.59
C LEU A 7 -6.76 8.33 1.35
N TYR A 8 -5.49 7.95 1.29
CA TYR A 8 -4.42 8.68 1.96
C TYR A 8 -3.09 8.50 1.27
N ARG A 9 -2.13 9.36 1.62
CA ARG A 9 -0.73 9.26 1.23
C ARG A 9 0.11 9.45 2.48
N ASN A 10 1.30 8.86 2.48
CA ASN A 10 2.25 9.03 3.58
C ASN A 10 3.49 9.74 3.04
N THR A 11 4.15 10.49 3.91
CA THR A 11 5.54 10.87 3.70
C THR A 11 6.41 9.60 3.68
N PRO A 12 7.66 9.66 3.18
CA PRO A 12 8.55 8.52 3.10
C PRO A 12 8.53 7.65 4.37
N CYS A 13 8.09 6.41 4.24
CA CYS A 13 8.03 5.48 5.37
C CYS A 13 8.09 4.01 4.98
N VAL A 14 8.63 3.19 5.86
CA VAL A 14 8.50 1.73 5.82
C VAL A 14 7.35 1.33 6.74
N VAL A 15 6.34 0.66 6.20
CA VAL A 15 5.19 0.16 6.96
C VAL A 15 5.27 -1.36 7.08
N ILE A 16 5.54 -1.84 8.28
CA ILE A 16 5.61 -3.28 8.59
C ILE A 16 4.24 -3.81 9.05
N GLY A 17 3.99 -5.10 8.79
CA GLY A 17 2.81 -5.82 9.27
C GLY A 17 2.81 -6.00 10.79
N CYS A 18 1.62 -6.23 11.37
CA CYS A 18 1.43 -6.28 12.83
C CYS A 18 2.36 -7.28 13.54
N ASN A 19 2.68 -8.41 12.91
CA ASN A 19 3.48 -9.50 13.48
C ASN A 19 4.95 -9.51 13.02
N GLN A 20 5.40 -8.50 12.26
CA GLN A 20 6.76 -8.48 11.72
C GLN A 20 7.79 -7.86 12.69
N ILE A 21 9.05 -8.24 12.52
CA ILE A 21 10.18 -7.75 13.32
C ILE A 21 10.90 -6.65 12.54
N PRO A 22 10.97 -5.40 13.03
CA PRO A 22 11.47 -4.25 12.26
C PRO A 22 12.83 -4.46 11.58
N TRP A 23 13.84 -4.90 12.33
CA TRP A 23 15.22 -5.05 11.84
C TRP A 23 15.41 -6.23 10.87
N ARG A 24 14.40 -7.09 10.70
CA ARG A 24 14.41 -8.14 9.66
C ARG A 24 13.81 -7.67 8.34
N GLU A 25 13.01 -6.60 8.38
CA GLU A 25 12.21 -6.14 7.24
C GLU A 25 12.69 -4.79 6.69
N ALA A 26 13.41 -4.01 7.51
CA ALA A 26 13.85 -2.66 7.16
C ALA A 26 15.35 -2.48 7.39
N ASN A 27 15.97 -1.64 6.56
CA ASN A 27 17.34 -1.20 6.76
C ASN A 27 17.40 -0.15 7.88
N VAL A 28 17.51 -0.60 9.13
CA VAL A 28 17.52 0.26 10.32
C VAL A 28 18.57 1.38 10.24
N PRO A 29 19.83 1.13 9.83
CA PRO A 29 20.79 2.21 9.61
C PRO A 29 20.36 3.29 8.61
N ALA A 30 19.52 2.95 7.63
CA ALA A 30 18.97 3.95 6.71
C ALA A 30 17.85 4.79 7.33
N LEU A 31 17.10 4.23 8.28
CA LEU A 31 16.02 4.92 9.00
C LEU A 31 16.55 5.88 10.08
N GLU A 32 17.73 5.59 10.64
CA GLU A 32 18.36 6.38 11.71
C GLU A 32 19.22 7.54 11.22
N ARG A 33 19.36 7.72 9.90
CA ARG A 33 20.18 8.80 9.36
C ARG A 33 19.60 10.17 9.81
N PRO A 34 20.45 11.16 10.11
CA PRO A 34 19.98 12.50 10.47
C PRO A 34 19.42 13.20 9.25
N HIS A 35 18.19 13.71 9.32
CA HIS A 35 17.61 14.50 8.26
C HIS A 35 16.65 15.55 8.79
N ASP A 36 16.40 16.56 7.95
CA ASP A 36 15.35 17.53 8.18
C ASP A 36 13.99 16.85 8.02
N VAL A 37 13.20 16.86 9.09
CA VAL A 37 11.86 16.25 9.10
C VAL A 37 10.86 17.03 8.25
N ASP A 38 11.18 18.28 7.91
CA ASP A 38 10.33 19.16 7.10
C ASP A 38 10.65 19.07 5.60
N ASP A 39 11.77 18.44 5.21
CA ASP A 39 12.12 18.19 3.80
C ASP A 39 11.96 16.71 3.42
N PHE A 40 10.78 16.36 2.94
CA PHE A 40 10.45 14.99 2.52
C PHE A 40 11.25 14.48 1.30
N GLN A 41 12.03 15.32 0.61
CA GLN A 41 12.91 14.85 -0.47
C GLN A 41 14.24 14.31 0.07
N THR A 42 14.68 14.83 1.21
CA THR A 42 15.97 14.45 1.82
C THR A 42 15.81 13.68 3.12
N ALA A 43 14.61 13.65 3.71
CA ALA A 43 14.28 12.93 4.94
C ALA A 43 14.55 11.41 4.85
N ALA A 44 15.09 10.83 5.93
CA ALA A 44 15.07 9.38 6.10
C ALA A 44 13.61 8.91 6.21
N PRO A 45 13.29 7.73 5.65
CA PRO A 45 11.98 7.14 5.84
C PRO A 45 11.71 6.89 7.32
N THR A 46 10.49 7.17 7.76
CA THR A 46 10.03 6.78 9.09
C THR A 46 9.65 5.30 9.12
N LEU A 47 9.60 4.69 10.32
CA LEU A 47 9.12 3.32 10.50
C LEU A 47 7.75 3.34 11.17
N ALA A 48 6.76 2.68 10.54
CA ALA A 48 5.43 2.51 11.09
C ALA A 48 5.03 1.03 11.12
N ARG A 49 4.16 0.67 12.08
CA ARG A 49 3.54 -0.66 12.17
C ARG A 49 2.04 -0.52 11.94
N ARG A 50 1.50 -1.25 10.97
CA ARG A 50 0.04 -1.27 10.73
C ARG A 50 -0.64 -2.37 11.55
N ASN A 51 -1.95 -2.22 11.74
CA ASN A 51 -2.75 -3.18 12.52
C ASN A 51 -3.03 -4.50 11.77
N SER A 52 -3.04 -4.47 10.43
CA SER A 52 -3.19 -5.67 9.61
C SER A 52 -1.91 -6.49 9.52
N GLY A 53 -2.05 -7.79 9.22
CA GLY A 53 -0.94 -8.67 8.89
C GLY A 53 -0.36 -8.39 7.50
N GLY A 54 0.43 -9.33 6.97
CA GLY A 54 1.10 -9.22 5.67
C GLY A 54 2.56 -8.78 5.78
N GLY A 55 3.16 -8.47 4.63
CA GLY A 55 4.59 -8.09 4.52
C GLY A 55 4.87 -6.62 4.79
N ALA A 56 6.14 -6.22 4.66
CA ALA A 56 6.56 -4.83 4.75
C ALA A 56 6.45 -4.14 3.38
N VAL A 57 6.06 -2.86 3.39
CA VAL A 57 5.95 -2.01 2.18
C VAL A 57 6.63 -0.67 2.43
N TYR A 58 7.07 -0.04 1.34
CA TYR A 58 7.57 1.33 1.36
C TYR A 58 6.51 2.26 0.78
N HIS A 59 6.28 3.40 1.43
CA HIS A 59 5.41 4.47 0.96
C HIS A 59 6.18 5.77 0.76
N ASP A 60 5.75 6.55 -0.21
CA ASP A 60 6.08 7.95 -0.40
C ASP A 60 4.86 8.71 -0.96
N LEU A 61 5.07 9.97 -1.38
CA LEU A 61 4.01 10.83 -1.92
C LEU A 61 3.50 10.40 -3.31
N GLY A 62 4.19 9.49 -3.98
CA GLY A 62 3.80 8.84 -5.22
C GLY A 62 2.88 7.64 -5.03
N ASN A 63 2.80 7.07 -3.82
CA ASN A 63 1.86 6.00 -3.52
C ASN A 63 0.48 6.56 -3.10
N LEU A 64 -0.59 6.00 -3.66
CA LEU A 64 -1.96 6.20 -3.18
C LEU A 64 -2.39 4.98 -2.37
N CYS A 65 -2.64 5.16 -1.08
CA CYS A 65 -3.13 4.10 -0.20
C CYS A 65 -4.66 4.16 -0.08
N LEU A 66 -5.32 3.00 -0.11
CA LEU A 66 -6.77 2.87 -0.03
C LEU A 66 -7.15 1.89 1.09
N SER A 67 -8.15 2.26 1.90
CA SER A 67 -8.72 1.42 2.96
C SER A 67 -10.22 1.28 2.78
N PHE A 68 -10.69 0.05 2.60
CA PHE A 68 -12.11 -0.30 2.56
C PHE A 68 -12.62 -0.62 3.96
N ILE A 69 -13.40 0.29 4.53
CA ILE A 69 -13.94 0.18 5.89
C ILE A 69 -15.43 -0.14 5.77
N THR A 70 -15.80 -1.36 6.16
CA THR A 70 -17.18 -1.84 6.11
C THR A 70 -17.45 -2.79 7.28
N HIS A 71 -18.70 -3.19 7.46
CA HIS A 71 -19.06 -4.19 8.45
C HIS A 71 -18.41 -5.54 8.10
N ARG A 72 -17.92 -6.29 9.11
CA ARG A 72 -17.19 -7.56 8.91
C ARG A 72 -17.90 -8.55 7.98
N LYS A 73 -19.23 -8.68 8.10
CA LYS A 73 -20.06 -9.57 7.26
C LYS A 73 -20.05 -9.20 5.76
N ALA A 74 -19.69 -7.96 5.43
CA ALA A 74 -19.64 -7.43 4.07
C ALA A 74 -18.20 -7.18 3.60
N HIS A 75 -17.19 -7.55 4.40
CA HIS A 75 -15.79 -7.36 4.04
C HIS A 75 -15.34 -8.49 3.10
N ASP A 76 -15.04 -8.13 1.84
CA ASP A 76 -14.56 -9.05 0.81
C ASP A 76 -13.30 -8.46 0.15
N PRO A 77 -12.10 -8.93 0.54
CA PRO A 77 -10.84 -8.48 -0.06
C PRO A 77 -10.75 -8.71 -1.56
N LYS A 78 -11.31 -9.82 -2.07
CA LYS A 78 -11.27 -10.14 -3.50
C LYS A 78 -12.13 -9.16 -4.28
N ALA A 79 -13.35 -8.88 -3.82
CA ALA A 79 -14.22 -7.90 -4.45
C ALA A 79 -13.60 -6.50 -4.47
N ASN A 80 -12.90 -6.11 -3.40
CA ASN A 80 -12.19 -4.83 -3.34
C ASN A 80 -11.07 -4.73 -4.40
N MET A 81 -10.31 -5.81 -4.61
CA MET A 81 -9.28 -5.85 -5.64
C MET A 81 -9.85 -5.88 -7.06
N ASP A 82 -10.92 -6.64 -7.28
CA ASP A 82 -11.62 -6.67 -8.56
C ASP A 82 -12.17 -5.27 -8.91
N TRP A 83 -12.68 -4.54 -7.91
CA TRP A 83 -13.11 -3.15 -8.05
C TRP A 83 -11.95 -2.22 -8.41
N LEU A 84 -10.81 -2.33 -7.70
CA LEU A 84 -9.63 -1.52 -7.98
C LEU A 84 -9.07 -1.78 -9.39
N ALA A 85 -9.00 -3.05 -9.80
CA ALA A 85 -8.56 -3.43 -11.13
C ALA A 85 -9.49 -2.88 -12.22
N ALA A 86 -10.81 -2.93 -12.00
CA ALA A 86 -11.78 -2.33 -12.91
C ALA A 86 -11.65 -0.80 -13.00
N ALA A 87 -11.43 -0.13 -11.87
CA ALA A 87 -11.19 1.31 -11.83
C ALA A 87 -9.93 1.68 -12.62
N LEU A 88 -8.84 0.94 -12.43
CA LEU A 88 -7.58 1.17 -13.16
C LEU A 88 -7.73 0.95 -14.67
N ARG A 89 -8.39 -0.14 -15.11
CA ARG A 89 -8.70 -0.38 -16.52
C ARG A 89 -9.55 0.74 -17.15
N ARG A 90 -10.48 1.31 -16.37
CA ARG A 90 -11.29 2.45 -16.85
C ARG A 90 -10.46 3.73 -16.97
N LEU A 91 -9.55 3.97 -16.03
CA LEU A 91 -8.69 5.15 -16.02
C LEU A 91 -7.56 5.08 -17.06
N SER A 92 -7.15 3.88 -17.46
CA SER A 92 -6.08 3.68 -18.46
C SER A 92 -6.52 3.89 -19.90
N GLY A 93 -7.82 4.10 -20.14
CA GLY A 93 -8.36 4.32 -21.48
C GLY A 93 -8.16 3.10 -22.39
N GLU A 94 -7.54 3.31 -23.55
CA GLU A 94 -7.30 2.27 -24.57
C GLU A 94 -6.12 1.34 -24.26
N ARG A 95 -5.37 1.58 -23.18
CA ARG A 95 -4.33 0.64 -22.75
C ARG A 95 -5.00 -0.57 -22.12
N ASP A 96 -4.89 -1.72 -22.78
CA ASP A 96 -5.27 -3.01 -22.24
C ASP A 96 -4.36 -3.35 -21.05
N LEU A 97 -4.75 -2.89 -19.86
CA LEU A 97 -4.04 -3.21 -18.63
C LEU A 97 -4.36 -4.66 -18.26
N ALA A 98 -3.45 -5.56 -18.60
CA ALA A 98 -3.48 -6.94 -18.15
C ALA A 98 -3.27 -6.98 -16.63
N THR A 99 -4.37 -7.00 -15.89
CA THR A 99 -4.36 -7.10 -14.45
C THR A 99 -4.46 -8.56 -14.02
N SER A 100 -3.50 -9.05 -13.24
CA SER A 100 -3.63 -10.32 -12.52
C SER A 100 -3.63 -10.09 -11.02
N SER A 101 -4.36 -10.94 -10.29
CA SER A 101 -4.31 -10.98 -8.83
C SER A 101 -3.79 -12.32 -8.33
N THR A 102 -3.10 -12.29 -7.19
CA THR A 102 -2.66 -13.49 -6.48
C THR A 102 -3.67 -13.86 -5.39
N ASP A 103 -3.52 -15.04 -4.79
CA ASP A 103 -4.26 -15.43 -3.57
C ASP A 103 -3.98 -14.49 -2.38
N ARG A 104 -2.95 -13.65 -2.48
CA ARG A 104 -2.62 -12.60 -1.50
C ARG A 104 -3.23 -11.24 -1.83
N HIS A 105 -4.08 -11.15 -2.85
CA HIS A 105 -4.74 -9.92 -3.27
C HIS A 105 -3.77 -8.85 -3.78
N ASP A 106 -2.62 -9.25 -4.32
CA ASP A 106 -1.68 -8.36 -5.01
C ASP A 106 -2.24 -7.98 -6.39
N LEU A 107 -1.89 -6.81 -6.93
CA LEU A 107 -2.22 -6.42 -8.32
C LEU A 107 -0.95 -6.24 -9.15
N PHE A 108 -0.99 -6.73 -10.39
CA PHE A 108 0.10 -6.62 -11.35
C PHE A 108 -0.34 -5.91 -12.63
N ILE A 109 0.58 -5.19 -13.26
CA ILE A 109 0.47 -4.65 -14.62
C ILE A 109 1.75 -5.05 -15.34
N ASP A 110 1.64 -5.69 -16.51
CA ASP A 110 2.78 -6.16 -17.31
C ASP A 110 3.79 -7.02 -16.51
N GLY A 111 3.28 -7.85 -15.58
CA GLY A 111 4.09 -8.69 -14.69
C GLY A 111 4.76 -7.95 -13.52
N MET A 112 4.60 -6.62 -13.43
CA MET A 112 5.15 -5.79 -12.37
C MET A 112 4.09 -5.56 -11.29
N LYS A 113 4.45 -5.76 -10.02
CA LYS A 113 3.53 -5.52 -8.90
C LYS A 113 3.27 -4.02 -8.75
N VAL A 114 2.00 -3.62 -8.70
CA VAL A 114 1.56 -2.23 -8.54
C VAL A 114 0.70 -1.99 -7.30
N SER A 115 0.17 -3.05 -6.67
CA SER A 115 -0.57 -2.97 -5.41
C SER A 115 -0.36 -4.23 -4.58
N GLY A 116 -0.44 -4.12 -3.26
CA GLY A 116 -0.30 -5.21 -2.29
C GLY A 116 -0.80 -4.82 -0.92
#